data_AF-A0A9E3SSH8-F1
#
_entry.id   AF-A0A9E3SSH8-F1
#
_cell.length_a   1.000
_cell.length_b   1.000
_cell.length_c   1.000
_cell.angle_alpha   90.00
_cell.angle_beta   90.00
_cell.angle_gamma   90.00
#
_symmetry.space_group_name_H-M   'P 1'
#
loop_
_entity.id
_entity.type
_entity.pdbx_description
1 polymer ?
#
loop_
_entity_poly.entity_id
_entity_poly.type
_entity_poly.pdbx_seq_one_letter_code
_entity_poly.pdbx_strand_id
1 'polypeptide(L)'
;MTAGRIWPPEIRTYEDPRTGVEVRQLTQYRAHSHHLYFTNPGWYDDERKLVFASDRNNKTDLFSIDLQTYKITQLTDLTPLPLPREVEFLRACLNPVKAEAYFWYGYELLALDLNTLEQRPLYRMPDGYDVSMVNCSADGRTVYCSISEDMSDRFRVDLLRGYVGFRETWAAMPHSQIVQVAVDGTGHTSVWEENYWVGHVNTSPAHPHLLTFCHEGPWEKVDNRIWGLNAETGEVWKIRPCEEPGEAVGHEYWHADGEMIGYHGRYADGTGFFGHIRYDNTGRIEVAFDVKQFKSGHGHFYSNDLQVVVSDVGPTVDLWRWNGQDYGEARALCSHDSSFKTQQQHVHPRFNVAGSQVVFTSDVSGYGNVYLVDVPDFDSLPLLTDVLKA
;
A
#
# COMPACT_ATOMS: atom_id res chain seq x y z
N MET A 1 -24.16 12.43 13.26
CA MET A 1 -23.25 12.55 12.11
C MET A 1 -22.11 13.47 12.49
N THR A 2 -20.93 12.90 12.67
CA THR A 2 -19.68 13.59 13.01
C THR A 2 -18.78 13.83 11.79
N ALA A 3 -19.14 13.28 10.62
CA ALA A 3 -18.54 13.65 9.33
C ALA A 3 -18.59 15.17 9.13
N GLY A 4 -17.49 15.75 8.65
CA GLY A 4 -17.28 17.19 8.51
C GLY A 4 -16.77 17.87 9.79
N ARG A 5 -16.65 17.15 10.92
CA ARG A 5 -16.03 17.69 12.13
C ARG A 5 -14.57 18.02 11.87
N ILE A 6 -14.18 19.24 12.23
CA ILE A 6 -12.79 19.70 12.20
C ILE A 6 -12.16 19.55 13.58
N TRP A 7 -10.98 18.97 13.61
CA TRP A 7 -10.13 18.79 14.77
C TRP A 7 -8.94 19.76 14.68
N PRO A 8 -8.46 20.26 15.83
CA PRO A 8 -7.27 21.10 15.84
C PRO A 8 -6.03 20.30 15.37
N PRO A 9 -4.97 20.99 14.94
CA PRO A 9 -3.70 20.36 14.64
C PRO A 9 -3.17 19.49 15.78
N GLU A 10 -2.68 18.31 15.42
CA GLU A 10 -2.00 17.36 16.31
C GLU A 10 -0.48 17.31 16.05
N ILE A 11 0.01 18.16 15.14
CA ILE A 11 1.38 18.09 14.64
C ILE A 11 2.41 18.28 15.76
N ARG A 12 3.43 17.42 15.74
CA ARG A 12 4.65 17.57 16.51
C ARG A 12 5.86 17.38 15.60
N THR A 13 6.82 18.28 15.69
CA THR A 13 8.08 18.19 14.97
C THR A 13 9.21 17.82 15.92
N TYR A 14 10.15 16.99 15.46
CA TYR A 14 11.37 16.67 16.17
C TYR A 14 12.50 16.33 15.20
N GLU A 15 13.74 16.45 15.65
CA GLU A 15 14.92 16.00 14.92
C GLU A 15 15.17 14.52 15.23
N ASP A 16 15.32 13.68 14.20
CA ASP A 16 15.68 12.28 14.40
C ASP A 16 17.09 12.20 15.03
N PRO A 17 17.25 11.55 16.18
CA PRO A 17 18.50 11.57 16.92
C PRO A 17 19.65 10.80 16.23
N ARG A 18 19.36 9.97 15.22
CA ARG A 18 20.37 9.19 14.49
C ARG A 18 20.78 9.85 13.18
N THR A 19 19.87 10.58 12.54
CA THR A 19 20.12 11.18 11.21
C THR A 19 20.18 12.71 11.21
N GLY A 20 19.64 13.37 12.23
CA GLY A 20 19.52 14.83 12.26
C GLY A 20 18.40 15.39 11.36
N VAL A 21 17.61 14.51 10.72
CA VAL A 21 16.53 14.92 9.81
C VAL A 21 15.30 15.33 10.61
N GLU A 22 14.64 16.42 10.20
CA GLU A 22 13.39 16.85 10.80
C GLU A 22 12.24 15.89 10.42
N VAL A 23 11.55 15.36 11.43
CA VAL A 23 10.38 14.49 11.30
C VAL A 23 9.14 15.19 11.83
N ARG A 24 8.05 15.18 11.05
CA ARG A 24 6.73 15.67 11.47
C ARG A 24 5.81 14.51 11.77
N GLN A 25 5.44 14.34 13.03
CA GLN A 25 4.34 13.48 13.45
C GLN A 25 3.03 14.23 13.21
N LEU A 26 2.18 13.74 12.29
CA LEU A 26 0.95 14.41 11.85
C LEU A 26 -0.27 14.09 12.75
N THR A 27 -0.25 12.95 13.42
CA THR A 27 -1.32 12.51 14.34
C THR A 27 -0.75 12.25 15.73
N GLN A 28 -1.52 12.55 16.77
CA GLN A 28 -1.13 12.33 18.17
C GLN A 28 -2.32 12.01 19.08
N TYR A 29 -3.46 11.64 18.51
CA TYR A 29 -4.59 11.13 19.27
C TYR A 29 -4.24 9.80 19.95
N ARG A 30 -4.79 9.52 21.14
CA ARG A 30 -4.56 8.25 21.88
C ARG A 30 -5.37 7.09 21.27
N ALA A 31 -5.19 6.86 19.98
CA ALA A 31 -5.79 5.80 19.18
C ALA A 31 -4.87 5.51 17.99
N HIS A 32 -5.02 4.35 17.33
CA HIS A 32 -4.24 4.04 16.13
C HIS A 32 -4.69 4.92 14.97
N SER A 33 -3.72 5.47 14.26
CA SER A 33 -3.89 6.16 12.98
C SER A 33 -2.84 5.65 12.01
N HIS A 34 -3.21 5.48 10.75
CA HIS A 34 -2.33 4.98 9.72
C HIS A 34 -2.68 5.56 8.36
N HIS A 35 -1.69 5.69 7.49
CA HIS A 35 -1.93 6.04 6.08
C HIS A 35 -2.44 4.81 5.30
N LEU A 36 -2.75 4.97 4.02
CA LEU A 36 -3.28 3.90 3.18
C LEU A 36 -2.20 2.82 2.90
N TYR A 37 -2.53 1.75 2.18
CA TYR A 37 -1.51 0.80 1.73
C TYR A 37 -0.50 1.48 0.80
N PHE A 38 0.77 1.05 0.83
CA PHE A 38 1.86 1.77 0.13
C PHE A 38 1.68 1.85 -1.39
N THR A 39 0.86 1.02 -2.02
CA THR A 39 0.52 1.10 -3.45
C THR A 39 -0.60 2.09 -3.77
N ASN A 40 -1.42 2.51 -2.80
CA ASN A 40 -2.48 3.51 -2.95
C ASN A 40 -2.13 4.91 -2.37
N PRO A 41 -1.96 5.96 -3.20
CA PRO A 41 -1.51 7.26 -2.71
C PRO A 41 -2.62 7.94 -1.91
N GLY A 42 -2.27 8.48 -0.74
CA GLY A 42 -3.23 9.19 0.11
C GLY A 42 -3.33 10.70 -0.16
N TRP A 43 -2.50 11.26 -1.03
CA TRP A 43 -2.48 12.70 -1.32
C TRP A 43 -3.56 13.10 -2.32
N TYR A 44 -4.16 14.27 -2.09
CA TYR A 44 -5.10 14.91 -3.01
C TYR A 44 -5.07 16.44 -2.83
N ASP A 45 -5.85 17.17 -3.65
CA ASP A 45 -5.88 18.64 -3.64
C ASP A 45 -4.48 19.22 -3.92
N ASP A 46 -3.83 18.76 -5.00
CA ASP A 46 -2.45 19.11 -5.39
C ASP A 46 -1.44 18.89 -4.25
N GLU A 47 -1.51 17.71 -3.62
CA GLU A 47 -0.69 17.30 -2.47
C GLU A 47 -0.84 18.15 -1.21
N ARG A 48 -1.77 19.11 -1.20
CA ARG A 48 -2.06 19.93 -0.02
C ARG A 48 -2.70 19.12 1.10
N LYS A 49 -3.42 18.05 0.76
CA LYS A 49 -4.14 17.23 1.74
C LYS A 49 -3.74 15.77 1.63
N LEU A 50 -3.78 15.10 2.77
CA LEU A 50 -3.49 13.68 2.90
C LEU A 50 -4.65 12.98 3.62
N VAL A 51 -5.12 11.85 3.10
CA VAL A 51 -6.09 10.99 3.80
C VAL A 51 -5.38 9.99 4.70
N PHE A 52 -6.02 9.65 5.81
CA PHE A 52 -5.55 8.63 6.75
C PHE A 52 -6.73 8.01 7.52
N ALA A 53 -6.56 6.80 8.01
CA ALA A 53 -7.52 6.13 8.87
C ALA A 53 -7.21 6.41 10.35
N SER A 54 -8.22 6.48 11.20
CA SER A 54 -8.02 6.65 12.64
C SER A 54 -9.12 5.99 13.45
N ASP A 55 -8.74 5.35 14.56
CA ASP A 55 -9.66 4.73 15.54
C ASP A 55 -10.19 5.73 16.58
N ARG A 56 -10.00 7.03 16.32
CA ARG A 56 -10.45 8.09 17.21
C ARG A 56 -11.97 8.04 17.40
N ASN A 57 -12.43 8.34 18.61
CA ASN A 57 -13.82 8.14 19.05
C ASN A 57 -14.27 6.67 19.12
N ASN A 58 -13.34 5.74 19.32
CA ASN A 58 -13.59 4.30 19.51
C ASN A 58 -14.23 3.60 18.29
N LYS A 59 -13.95 4.12 17.09
CA LYS A 59 -14.29 3.47 15.83
C LYS A 59 -13.36 3.94 14.72
N THR A 60 -13.19 3.10 13.72
CA THR A 60 -12.35 3.40 12.55
C THR A 60 -13.14 4.25 11.57
N ASP A 61 -12.62 5.42 11.26
CA ASP A 61 -13.15 6.33 10.23
C ASP A 61 -12.00 6.83 9.34
N LEU A 62 -12.35 7.32 8.15
CA LEU A 62 -11.43 8.03 7.27
C LEU A 62 -11.37 9.50 7.66
N PHE A 63 -10.17 10.06 7.66
CA PHE A 63 -9.87 11.45 7.96
C PHE A 63 -9.00 12.04 6.86
N SER A 64 -8.96 13.36 6.80
CA SER A 64 -7.98 14.08 6.01
C SER A 64 -7.32 15.16 6.83
N ILE A 65 -6.01 15.31 6.67
CA ILE A 65 -5.23 16.44 7.18
C ILE A 65 -4.91 17.41 6.05
N ASP A 66 -5.07 18.71 6.31
CA ASP A 66 -4.57 19.78 5.46
C ASP A 66 -3.12 20.09 5.86
N LEU A 67 -2.15 19.89 4.98
CA LEU A 67 -0.71 19.98 5.29
C LEU A 67 -0.19 21.43 5.40
N GLN A 68 -1.02 22.44 5.11
CA GLN A 68 -0.68 23.85 5.34
C GLN A 68 -1.12 24.32 6.72
N THR A 69 -2.30 23.89 7.16
CA THR A 69 -2.91 24.32 8.44
C THR A 69 -2.81 23.28 9.53
N TYR A 70 -2.50 22.04 9.17
CA TYR A 70 -2.51 20.82 9.98
C TYR A 70 -3.85 20.48 10.63
N LYS A 71 -4.93 21.14 10.22
CA LYS A 71 -6.29 20.82 10.68
C LYS A 71 -6.71 19.47 10.10
N ILE A 72 -7.41 18.69 10.90
CA ILE A 72 -7.89 17.36 10.52
C ILE A 72 -9.41 17.42 10.36
N THR A 73 -9.92 16.93 9.22
CA THR A 73 -11.35 16.80 8.95
C THR A 73 -11.74 15.33 9.00
N GLN A 74 -12.80 15.00 9.74
CA GLN A 74 -13.40 13.68 9.71
C GLN A 74 -14.22 13.51 8.43
N LEU A 75 -13.87 12.52 7.61
CA LEU A 75 -14.50 12.31 6.31
C LEU A 75 -15.68 11.33 6.37
N THR A 76 -15.62 10.35 7.28
CA THR A 76 -16.70 9.37 7.47
C THR A 76 -17.22 9.34 8.90
N ASP A 77 -18.43 8.81 9.07
CA ASP A 77 -19.01 8.48 10.37
C ASP A 77 -19.71 7.11 10.27
N LEU A 78 -18.93 6.07 9.96
CA LEU A 78 -19.47 4.73 9.69
C LEU A 78 -19.86 4.02 10.99
N THR A 79 -20.85 3.14 10.89
CA THR A 79 -21.19 2.23 12.00
C THR A 79 -20.18 1.09 12.00
N PRO A 80 -19.52 0.78 13.13
CA PRO A 80 -18.58 -0.35 13.21
C PRO A 80 -19.25 -1.66 12.79
N LEU A 81 -18.48 -2.48 12.07
CA LEU A 81 -18.89 -3.81 11.64
C LEU A 81 -18.09 -4.88 12.41
N PRO A 82 -18.68 -6.05 12.67
CA PRO A 82 -17.96 -7.15 13.31
C PRO A 82 -16.97 -7.81 12.33
N LEU A 83 -15.97 -8.51 12.88
CA LEU A 83 -15.13 -9.42 12.11
C LEU A 83 -15.97 -10.49 11.39
N PRO A 84 -15.52 -10.97 10.21
CA PRO A 84 -14.28 -10.58 9.52
C PRO A 84 -14.40 -9.26 8.70
N ARG A 85 -15.59 -8.65 8.63
CA ARG A 85 -15.87 -7.47 7.79
C ARG A 85 -15.77 -6.15 8.56
N GLU A 86 -14.83 -6.05 9.47
CA GLU A 86 -14.61 -4.81 10.21
C GLU A 86 -14.27 -3.65 9.26
N VAL A 87 -14.54 -2.42 9.71
CA VAL A 87 -14.17 -1.24 8.93
C VAL A 87 -12.66 -1.05 8.99
N GLU A 88 -12.02 -1.06 7.83
CA GLU A 88 -10.61 -0.74 7.66
C GLU A 88 -10.42 0.04 6.36
N PHE A 89 -9.46 0.94 6.33
CA PHE A 89 -9.18 1.79 5.16
C PHE A 89 -7.77 1.59 4.62
N LEU A 90 -7.04 0.56 5.06
CA LEU A 90 -5.72 0.26 4.49
C LEU A 90 -5.90 -0.03 2.99
N ARG A 91 -6.96 -0.76 2.64
CA ARG A 91 -7.27 -1.12 1.25
C ARG A 91 -7.93 -0.03 0.42
N ALA A 92 -8.24 1.13 1.00
CA ALA A 92 -8.90 2.22 0.29
C ALA A 92 -7.98 2.84 -0.77
N CYS A 93 -8.55 3.49 -1.78
CA CYS A 93 -7.80 4.24 -2.79
C CYS A 93 -8.48 5.58 -3.11
N LEU A 94 -7.72 6.47 -3.75
CA LEU A 94 -8.22 7.74 -4.24
C LEU A 94 -8.41 7.71 -5.77
N ASN A 95 -9.32 8.52 -6.26
CA ASN A 95 -9.41 8.82 -7.69
C ASN A 95 -8.28 9.78 -8.09
N PRO A 96 -7.49 9.47 -9.14
CA PRO A 96 -6.36 10.32 -9.54
C PRO A 96 -6.77 11.64 -10.24
N VAL A 97 -8.03 11.78 -10.64
CA VAL A 97 -8.54 12.92 -11.43
C VAL A 97 -9.47 13.84 -10.63
N LYS A 98 -10.23 13.30 -9.67
CA LYS A 98 -11.16 14.06 -8.83
C LYS A 98 -10.99 13.75 -7.35
N ALA A 99 -11.43 14.65 -6.49
CA ALA A 99 -11.37 14.49 -5.04
C ALA A 99 -12.43 13.47 -4.54
N GLU A 100 -12.21 12.19 -4.81
CA GLU A 100 -13.10 11.09 -4.40
C GLU A 100 -12.26 9.91 -3.87
N ALA A 101 -12.73 9.26 -2.81
CA ALA A 101 -12.14 8.05 -2.23
C ALA A 101 -13.05 6.84 -2.43
N TYR A 102 -12.45 5.66 -2.55
CA TYR A 102 -13.18 4.39 -2.67
C TYR A 102 -12.74 3.41 -1.58
N PHE A 103 -13.70 2.75 -0.95
CA PHE A 103 -13.45 1.79 0.12
C PHE A 103 -14.60 0.81 0.29
N TRP A 104 -14.31 -0.33 0.91
CA TRP A 104 -15.32 -1.32 1.26
C TRP A 104 -15.99 -1.00 2.59
N TYR A 105 -17.31 -1.16 2.63
CA TYR A 105 -18.11 -1.16 3.84
C TYR A 105 -19.01 -2.40 3.86
N GLY A 106 -18.59 -3.44 4.57
CA GLY A 106 -19.26 -4.73 4.53
C GLY A 106 -19.16 -5.37 3.16
N TYR A 107 -20.28 -5.47 2.45
CA TYR A 107 -20.33 -5.99 1.07
C TYR A 107 -20.38 -4.89 0.01
N GLU A 108 -20.42 -3.63 0.40
CA GLU A 108 -20.58 -2.51 -0.53
C GLU A 108 -19.25 -1.81 -0.78
N LEU A 109 -18.90 -1.64 -2.05
CA LEU A 109 -17.87 -0.71 -2.49
C LEU A 109 -18.52 0.67 -2.56
N LEU A 110 -18.04 1.60 -1.74
CA LEU A 110 -18.56 2.97 -1.67
C LEU A 110 -17.59 3.92 -2.34
N ALA A 111 -18.15 4.95 -2.97
CA ALA A 111 -17.44 6.18 -3.32
C ALA A 111 -17.80 7.28 -2.33
N LEU A 112 -16.82 8.07 -1.93
CA LEU A 112 -16.94 9.21 -1.03
C LEU A 112 -16.36 10.45 -1.70
N ASP A 113 -17.20 11.45 -1.95
CA ASP A 113 -16.74 12.76 -2.41
C ASP A 113 -16.05 13.49 -1.25
N LEU A 114 -14.78 13.84 -1.42
CA LEU A 114 -13.94 14.40 -0.35
C LEU A 114 -14.24 15.88 -0.04
N ASN A 115 -15.07 16.54 -0.85
CA ASN A 115 -15.48 17.92 -0.64
C ASN A 115 -16.85 18.02 0.03
N THR A 116 -17.81 17.24 -0.43
CA THR A 116 -19.21 17.26 0.02
C THR A 116 -19.50 16.23 1.10
N LEU A 117 -18.64 15.22 1.23
CA LEU A 117 -18.79 14.06 2.13
C LEU A 117 -19.98 13.15 1.77
N GLU A 118 -20.55 13.33 0.57
CA GLU A 118 -21.59 12.44 0.05
C GLU A 118 -21.00 11.05 -0.23
N GLN A 119 -21.71 10.02 0.23
CA GLN A 119 -21.36 8.62 0.00
C GLN A 119 -22.38 7.99 -0.94
N ARG A 120 -21.88 7.22 -1.90
CA ARG A 120 -22.71 6.53 -2.89
C ARG A 120 -22.21 5.09 -3.11
N PRO A 121 -23.09 4.08 -3.11
CA PRO A 121 -22.69 2.72 -3.44
C PRO A 121 -22.39 2.59 -4.92
N LEU A 122 -21.31 1.88 -5.25
CA LEU A 122 -20.89 1.57 -6.63
C LEU A 122 -21.20 0.11 -6.99
N TYR A 123 -20.89 -0.80 -6.08
CA TYR A 123 -20.98 -2.23 -6.31
C TYR A 123 -21.24 -2.96 -4.99
N ARG A 124 -21.99 -4.07 -5.06
CA ARG A 124 -22.19 -4.99 -3.95
C ARG A 124 -21.59 -6.34 -4.32
N MET A 125 -20.56 -6.75 -3.59
CA MET A 125 -19.96 -8.07 -3.72
C MET A 125 -20.99 -9.18 -3.42
N PRO A 126 -20.91 -10.34 -4.10
CA PRO A 126 -21.73 -11.51 -3.78
C PRO A 126 -21.53 -12.02 -2.34
N ASP A 127 -22.56 -12.66 -1.81
CA ASP A 127 -22.47 -13.32 -0.51
C ASP A 127 -21.47 -14.49 -0.59
N GLY A 128 -20.74 -14.75 0.51
CA GLY A 128 -19.73 -15.80 0.55
C GLY A 128 -18.38 -15.41 -0.07
N TYR A 129 -18.19 -14.14 -0.42
CA TYR A 129 -16.90 -13.58 -0.82
C TYR A 129 -16.35 -12.64 0.26
N ASP A 130 -15.04 -12.44 0.20
CA ASP A 130 -14.28 -11.45 0.95
C ASP A 130 -13.45 -10.57 0.00
N VAL A 131 -13.03 -9.42 0.51
CA VAL A 131 -12.44 -8.34 -0.28
C VAL A 131 -10.91 -8.34 -0.22
N SER A 132 -10.30 -7.89 -1.32
CA SER A 132 -8.89 -7.50 -1.36
C SER A 132 -8.77 -6.00 -1.71
N MET A 133 -7.62 -5.59 -2.26
CA MET A 133 -7.30 -4.20 -2.58
C MET A 133 -8.29 -3.59 -3.58
N VAL A 134 -8.56 -2.29 -3.44
CA VAL A 134 -9.24 -1.49 -4.47
C VAL A 134 -8.25 -0.50 -5.09
N ASN A 135 -8.40 -0.23 -6.39
CA ASN A 135 -7.54 0.72 -7.09
C ASN A 135 -8.32 1.40 -8.24
N CYS A 136 -8.05 2.68 -8.53
CA CYS A 136 -8.78 3.46 -9.53
C CYS A 136 -7.93 3.70 -10.77
N SER A 137 -8.51 3.52 -11.96
CA SER A 137 -7.84 3.72 -13.24
C SER A 137 -7.26 5.13 -13.38
N ALA A 138 -6.19 5.26 -14.16
CA ALA A 138 -5.50 6.53 -14.45
C ALA A 138 -6.41 7.68 -14.91
N ASP A 139 -7.49 7.36 -15.63
CA ASP A 139 -8.47 8.34 -16.12
C ASP A 139 -9.59 8.66 -15.11
N GLY A 140 -9.57 8.01 -13.95
CA GLY A 140 -10.53 8.21 -12.86
C GLY A 140 -11.95 7.70 -13.15
N ARG A 141 -12.15 6.89 -14.20
CA ARG A 141 -13.49 6.44 -14.63
C ARG A 141 -13.89 5.07 -14.11
N THR A 142 -12.93 4.29 -13.64
CA THR A 142 -13.14 2.89 -13.27
C THR A 142 -12.44 2.58 -11.96
N VAL A 143 -13.11 1.82 -11.10
CA VAL A 143 -12.49 1.18 -9.93
C VAL A 143 -12.35 -0.30 -10.23
N TYR A 144 -11.16 -0.84 -10.02
CA TYR A 144 -10.92 -2.28 -10.05
C TYR A 144 -10.74 -2.79 -8.62
N CYS A 145 -11.31 -3.95 -8.35
CA CYS A 145 -11.17 -4.63 -7.07
C CYS A 145 -11.07 -6.13 -7.29
N SER A 146 -10.28 -6.82 -6.49
CA SER A 146 -10.33 -8.28 -6.40
C SER A 146 -11.17 -8.73 -5.21
N ILE A 147 -11.91 -9.81 -5.44
CA ILE A 147 -12.72 -10.51 -4.44
C ILE A 147 -12.42 -12.01 -4.55
N SER A 148 -12.48 -12.72 -3.44
CA SER A 148 -12.25 -14.17 -3.38
C SER A 148 -13.28 -14.83 -2.47
N GLU A 149 -13.61 -16.10 -2.70
CA GLU A 149 -14.45 -16.85 -1.75
C GLU A 149 -13.92 -16.72 -0.32
N ASP A 150 -14.83 -16.40 0.61
CA ASP A 150 -14.55 -16.25 2.03
C ASP A 150 -14.35 -17.65 2.64
N MET A 151 -13.15 -17.94 3.12
CA MET A 151 -12.79 -19.24 3.70
C MET A 151 -13.02 -19.32 5.22
N SER A 152 -13.55 -18.25 5.84
CA SER A 152 -13.66 -18.14 7.30
C SER A 152 -14.65 -19.11 7.94
N ASP A 153 -15.54 -19.72 7.16
CA ASP A 153 -16.43 -20.82 7.57
C ASP A 153 -15.71 -22.17 7.65
N ARG A 154 -14.57 -22.33 6.95
CA ARG A 154 -13.78 -23.56 6.91
C ARG A 154 -12.67 -23.59 7.94
N PHE A 155 -12.02 -22.45 8.17
CA PHE A 155 -10.94 -22.31 9.16
C PHE A 155 -10.82 -20.85 9.61
N ARG A 156 -10.09 -20.62 10.71
CA ARG A 156 -9.89 -19.27 11.23
C ARG A 156 -9.05 -18.44 10.24
N VAL A 157 -9.57 -17.28 9.86
CA VAL A 157 -8.89 -16.28 9.02
C VAL A 157 -8.77 -14.97 9.77
N ASP A 158 -7.55 -14.40 9.84
CA ASP A 158 -7.28 -13.04 10.31
C ASP A 158 -5.98 -12.55 9.66
N LEU A 159 -6.11 -11.97 8.46
CA LEU A 159 -4.97 -11.55 7.64
C LEU A 159 -4.36 -10.22 8.10
N LEU A 160 -5.13 -9.40 8.83
CA LEU A 160 -4.66 -8.10 9.32
C LEU A 160 -3.84 -8.24 10.61
N ARG A 161 -4.10 -9.28 11.41
CA ARG A 161 -3.45 -9.51 12.73
C ARG A 161 -2.77 -10.88 12.76
N GLY A 162 -1.60 -10.94 12.15
CA GLY A 162 -0.71 -12.10 12.22
C GLY A 162 -0.90 -13.14 11.12
N TYR A 163 -1.58 -12.78 10.02
CA TYR A 163 -1.69 -13.62 8.81
C TYR A 163 -2.27 -15.02 9.10
N VAL A 164 -3.25 -15.10 10.00
CA VAL A 164 -3.89 -16.37 10.38
C VAL A 164 -4.72 -16.89 9.21
N GLY A 165 -4.55 -18.17 8.87
CA GLY A 165 -5.25 -18.82 7.76
C GLY A 165 -4.63 -18.55 6.39
N PHE A 166 -3.49 -17.83 6.31
CA PHE A 166 -2.86 -17.44 5.05
C PHE A 166 -2.46 -18.64 4.18
N ARG A 167 -1.81 -19.64 4.78
CA ARG A 167 -1.39 -20.86 4.07
C ARG A 167 -2.59 -21.74 3.70
N GLU A 168 -3.59 -21.83 4.58
CA GLU A 168 -4.81 -22.59 4.37
C GLU A 168 -5.67 -21.98 3.26
N THR A 169 -5.77 -20.66 3.19
CA THR A 169 -6.48 -19.92 2.12
C THR A 169 -5.82 -20.17 0.77
N TRP A 170 -4.51 -20.01 0.67
CA TRP A 170 -3.77 -20.35 -0.56
C TRP A 170 -4.01 -21.81 -0.98
N ALA A 171 -3.89 -22.76 -0.04
CA ALA A 171 -4.06 -24.18 -0.34
C ALA A 171 -5.50 -24.56 -0.74
N ALA A 172 -6.50 -23.77 -0.31
CA ALA A 172 -7.89 -23.96 -0.67
C ALA A 172 -8.20 -23.52 -2.12
N MET A 173 -7.35 -22.68 -2.72
CA MET A 173 -7.52 -22.13 -4.07
C MET A 173 -8.94 -21.56 -4.29
N PRO A 174 -9.36 -20.58 -3.48
CA PRO A 174 -10.71 -20.02 -3.55
C PRO A 174 -10.97 -19.45 -4.94
N HIS A 175 -12.22 -19.55 -5.38
CA HIS A 175 -12.63 -18.84 -6.60
C HIS A 175 -12.48 -17.34 -6.38
N SER A 176 -11.73 -16.69 -7.25
CA SER A 176 -11.46 -15.26 -7.17
C SER A 176 -11.82 -14.57 -8.48
N GLN A 177 -12.19 -13.28 -8.37
CA GLN A 177 -12.57 -12.45 -9.49
C GLN A 177 -11.87 -11.08 -9.40
N ILE A 178 -11.49 -10.53 -10.54
CA ILE A 178 -11.15 -9.12 -10.69
C ILE A 178 -12.36 -8.44 -11.32
N VAL A 179 -12.98 -7.53 -10.57
CA VAL A 179 -14.19 -6.83 -10.98
C VAL A 179 -13.85 -5.41 -11.38
N GLN A 180 -14.31 -5.02 -12.56
CA GLN A 180 -14.30 -3.67 -13.07
C GLN A 180 -15.61 -2.98 -12.73
N VAL A 181 -15.56 -1.82 -12.06
CA VAL A 181 -16.74 -1.06 -11.60
C VAL A 181 -16.69 0.36 -12.15
N ALA A 182 -17.72 0.78 -12.89
CA ALA A 182 -17.80 2.13 -13.43
C ALA A 182 -18.08 3.15 -12.33
N VAL A 183 -17.27 4.21 -12.27
CA VAL A 183 -17.35 5.24 -11.22
C VAL A 183 -18.65 6.02 -11.30
N ASP A 184 -19.26 6.16 -12.48
CA ASP A 184 -20.54 6.85 -12.68
C ASP A 184 -21.77 6.00 -12.33
N GLY A 185 -21.57 4.74 -11.91
CA GLY A 185 -22.64 3.81 -11.55
C GLY A 185 -23.33 3.12 -12.72
N THR A 186 -22.80 3.23 -13.95
CA THR A 186 -23.39 2.56 -15.14
C THR A 186 -23.33 1.03 -15.09
N GLY A 187 -22.52 0.45 -14.22
CA GLY A 187 -22.48 -0.99 -13.98
C GLY A 187 -21.10 -1.51 -13.60
N HIS A 188 -20.99 -2.84 -13.56
CA HIS A 188 -19.75 -3.56 -13.30
C HIS A 188 -19.68 -4.82 -14.16
N THR A 189 -18.49 -5.35 -14.36
CA THR A 189 -18.25 -6.65 -15.00
C THR A 189 -17.05 -7.33 -14.37
N SER A 190 -17.07 -8.66 -14.34
CA SER A 190 -15.88 -9.45 -14.06
C SER A 190 -14.99 -9.44 -15.31
N VAL A 191 -13.72 -9.08 -15.16
CA VAL A 191 -12.73 -9.03 -16.27
C VAL A 191 -11.73 -10.17 -16.22
N TRP A 192 -11.63 -10.86 -15.08
CA TRP A 192 -10.79 -12.04 -14.90
C TRP A 192 -11.28 -12.88 -13.72
N GLU A 193 -11.20 -14.21 -13.85
CA GLU A 193 -11.61 -15.16 -12.79
C GLU A 193 -10.70 -16.39 -12.78
N GLU A 194 -10.40 -16.91 -11.60
CA GLU A 194 -9.57 -18.10 -11.45
C GLU A 194 -9.85 -18.81 -10.11
N ASN A 195 -9.68 -20.14 -10.09
CA ASN A 195 -9.56 -20.89 -8.84
C ASN A 195 -8.13 -20.80 -8.32
N TYR A 196 -7.78 -19.63 -7.82
CA TYR A 196 -6.54 -19.32 -7.14
C TYR A 196 -6.83 -18.14 -6.22
N TRP A 197 -6.11 -18.01 -5.10
CA TRP A 197 -6.26 -16.83 -4.27
C TRP A 197 -5.68 -15.59 -4.97
N VAL A 198 -6.55 -14.74 -5.54
CA VAL A 198 -6.14 -13.52 -6.25
C VAL A 198 -6.24 -12.31 -5.32
N GLY A 199 -5.22 -11.47 -5.32
CA GLY A 199 -5.17 -10.25 -4.51
C GLY A 199 -4.50 -9.08 -5.22
N HIS A 200 -4.30 -8.00 -4.47
CA HIS A 200 -3.38 -6.91 -4.80
C HIS A 200 -3.52 -6.37 -6.24
N VAL A 201 -4.75 -6.06 -6.65
CA VAL A 201 -4.99 -5.40 -7.95
C VAL A 201 -4.46 -3.97 -7.89
N ASN A 202 -3.49 -3.64 -8.75
CA ASN A 202 -2.94 -2.30 -8.89
C ASN A 202 -3.10 -1.84 -10.34
N THR A 203 -3.67 -0.65 -10.54
CA THR A 203 -3.80 -0.08 -11.89
C THR A 203 -2.55 0.69 -12.29
N SER A 204 -2.22 0.68 -13.58
CA SER A 204 -1.19 1.56 -14.12
C SER A 204 -1.63 3.02 -13.97
N PRO A 205 -0.77 3.91 -13.44
CA PRO A 205 -1.07 5.34 -13.33
C PRO A 205 -1.12 6.09 -14.67
N ALA A 206 -0.73 5.46 -15.78
CA ALA A 206 -0.78 6.07 -17.12
C ALA A 206 -1.71 5.35 -18.10
N HIS A 207 -2.01 4.06 -17.88
CA HIS A 207 -2.79 3.24 -18.80
C HIS A 207 -4.05 2.66 -18.13
N PRO A 208 -5.25 3.23 -18.40
CA PRO A 208 -6.50 2.90 -17.67
C PRO A 208 -6.95 1.42 -17.69
N HIS A 209 -6.45 0.64 -18.63
CA HIS A 209 -6.81 -0.76 -18.83
C HIS A 209 -5.70 -1.74 -18.41
N LEU A 210 -4.50 -1.25 -18.10
CA LEU A 210 -3.39 -2.10 -17.67
C LEU A 210 -3.36 -2.20 -16.16
N LEU A 211 -3.33 -3.44 -15.67
CA LEU A 211 -3.34 -3.79 -14.26
C LEU A 211 -2.20 -4.76 -13.98
N THR A 212 -1.71 -4.73 -12.75
CA THR A 212 -1.10 -5.91 -12.14
C THR A 212 -2.07 -6.51 -11.14
N PHE A 213 -1.99 -7.82 -10.98
CA PHE A 213 -2.61 -8.54 -9.87
C PHE A 213 -1.65 -9.63 -9.43
N CYS A 214 -2.02 -10.34 -8.37
CA CYS A 214 -1.17 -11.37 -7.84
C CYS A 214 -1.90 -12.64 -7.44
N HIS A 215 -1.12 -13.71 -7.38
CA HIS A 215 -1.46 -14.94 -6.68
C HIS A 215 -0.96 -14.85 -5.24
N GLU A 216 -1.88 -14.75 -4.28
CA GLU A 216 -1.61 -14.69 -2.83
C GLU A 216 -1.25 -16.05 -2.26
N GLY A 217 -0.35 -16.06 -1.28
CA GLY A 217 0.05 -17.27 -0.58
C GLY A 217 1.49 -17.24 -0.06
N PRO A 218 1.94 -18.32 0.62
CA PRO A 218 3.31 -18.43 1.10
C PRO A 218 4.29 -18.24 -0.06
N TRP A 219 5.20 -17.27 0.08
CA TRP A 219 6.02 -16.78 -1.04
C TRP A 219 6.82 -17.90 -1.71
N GLU A 220 7.28 -18.88 -0.94
CA GLU A 220 8.05 -20.04 -1.42
C GLU A 220 7.20 -21.09 -2.17
N LYS A 221 5.88 -20.90 -2.22
CA LYS A 221 4.93 -21.86 -2.79
C LYS A 221 4.11 -21.32 -3.95
N VAL A 222 3.99 -20.01 -4.05
CA VAL A 222 3.35 -19.36 -5.19
C VAL A 222 4.23 -19.59 -6.42
N ASP A 223 3.65 -20.06 -7.52
CA ASP A 223 4.39 -20.41 -8.73
C ASP A 223 4.86 -19.16 -9.49
N ASN A 224 3.98 -18.17 -9.61
CA ASN A 224 4.27 -16.86 -10.17
C ASN A 224 3.45 -15.82 -9.42
N ARG A 225 4.13 -14.87 -8.77
CA ARG A 225 3.43 -13.85 -7.98
C ARG A 225 2.82 -12.75 -8.84
N ILE A 226 3.59 -12.18 -9.77
CA ILE A 226 3.23 -10.94 -10.46
C ILE A 226 2.61 -11.25 -11.83
N TRP A 227 1.37 -10.83 -12.02
CA TRP A 227 0.65 -11.03 -13.28
C TRP A 227 0.22 -9.68 -13.87
N GLY A 228 0.36 -9.55 -15.18
CA GLY A 228 -0.22 -8.45 -15.94
C GLY A 228 -1.61 -8.83 -16.46
N LEU A 229 -2.52 -7.85 -16.48
CA LEU A 229 -3.85 -7.97 -17.07
C LEU A 229 -4.14 -6.72 -17.90
N ASN A 230 -4.56 -6.92 -19.15
CA ASN A 230 -5.21 -5.88 -19.95
C ASN A 230 -6.73 -6.10 -19.89
N ALA A 231 -7.43 -5.26 -19.13
CA ALA A 231 -8.87 -5.37 -18.92
C ALA A 231 -9.72 -5.09 -20.18
N GLU A 232 -9.16 -4.44 -21.20
CA GLU A 232 -9.85 -4.20 -22.48
C GLU A 232 -9.82 -5.45 -23.37
N THR A 233 -8.69 -6.14 -23.42
CA THR A 233 -8.49 -7.31 -24.31
C THR A 233 -8.75 -8.64 -23.60
N GLY A 234 -8.70 -8.67 -22.27
CA GLY A 234 -8.73 -9.88 -21.44
C GLY A 234 -7.40 -10.66 -21.45
N GLU A 235 -6.33 -10.07 -22.00
CA GLU A 235 -5.01 -10.70 -22.03
C GLU A 235 -4.40 -10.74 -20.63
N VAL A 236 -3.87 -11.91 -20.23
CA VAL A 236 -3.17 -12.14 -18.97
C VAL A 236 -1.82 -12.78 -19.25
N TRP A 237 -0.76 -12.27 -18.60
CA TRP A 237 0.60 -12.77 -18.79
C TRP A 237 1.41 -12.72 -17.49
N LYS A 238 2.46 -13.55 -17.44
CA LYS A 238 3.39 -13.58 -16.30
C LYS A 238 4.38 -12.42 -16.41
N ILE A 239 4.64 -11.75 -15.30
CA ILE A 239 5.69 -10.75 -15.14
C ILE A 239 6.66 -11.29 -14.09
N ARG A 240 7.96 -11.28 -14.40
CA ARG A 240 9.02 -11.85 -13.57
C ARG A 240 8.68 -13.27 -13.06
N PRO A 241 8.56 -14.28 -13.94
CA PRO A 241 8.43 -15.66 -13.51
C PRO A 241 9.62 -16.09 -12.65
N CYS A 242 9.36 -16.94 -11.63
CA CYS A 242 10.42 -17.56 -10.84
C CYS A 242 11.34 -18.38 -11.75
N GLU A 243 12.65 -18.17 -11.65
CA GLU A 243 13.63 -18.88 -12.49
C GLU A 243 14.10 -20.16 -11.79
N GLU A 244 14.25 -20.09 -10.47
CA GLU A 244 14.61 -21.22 -9.62
C GLU A 244 13.53 -21.53 -8.55
N PRO A 245 13.30 -22.83 -8.24
CA PRO A 245 12.45 -23.20 -7.12
C PRO A 245 12.99 -22.66 -5.79
N GLY A 246 12.12 -22.02 -5.00
CA GLY A 246 12.48 -21.42 -3.71
C GLY A 246 12.73 -19.92 -3.77
N GLU A 247 12.73 -19.32 -4.96
CA GLU A 247 12.58 -17.86 -5.08
C GLU A 247 11.27 -17.39 -4.44
N ALA A 248 11.33 -16.18 -3.88
CA ALA A 248 10.22 -15.53 -3.21
C ALA A 248 10.14 -14.10 -3.77
N VAL A 249 9.12 -13.81 -4.57
CA VAL A 249 8.92 -12.51 -5.25
C VAL A 249 7.60 -11.90 -4.78
N GLY A 250 7.53 -10.59 -4.58
CA GLY A 250 6.27 -9.91 -4.29
C GLY A 250 6.40 -8.42 -4.01
N HIS A 251 5.35 -7.87 -3.40
CA HIS A 251 5.19 -6.44 -3.11
C HIS A 251 5.38 -5.56 -4.34
N GLU A 252 4.81 -5.99 -5.46
CA GLU A 252 4.83 -5.26 -6.72
C GLU A 252 4.04 -3.96 -6.67
N TYR A 253 4.55 -2.92 -7.33
CA TYR A 253 3.91 -1.61 -7.45
C TYR A 253 4.27 -0.96 -8.77
N TRP A 254 3.40 -0.08 -9.27
CA TRP A 254 3.68 0.71 -10.47
C TRP A 254 4.55 1.92 -10.15
N HIS A 255 5.50 2.20 -11.04
CA HIS A 255 6.14 3.50 -11.12
C HIS A 255 5.18 4.53 -11.72
N ALA A 256 5.47 5.81 -11.52
CA ALA A 256 4.62 6.93 -11.93
C ALA A 256 4.47 7.05 -13.47
N ASP A 257 5.40 6.48 -14.24
CA ASP A 257 5.30 6.42 -15.71
C ASP A 257 4.21 5.46 -16.21
N GLY A 258 3.74 4.57 -15.35
CA GLY A 258 2.76 3.53 -15.67
C GLY A 258 3.27 2.44 -16.61
N GLU A 259 4.58 2.37 -16.85
CA GLU A 259 5.22 1.33 -17.64
C GLU A 259 6.10 0.39 -16.79
N MET A 260 6.80 0.95 -15.81
CA MET A 260 7.71 0.18 -14.94
C MET A 260 6.97 -0.33 -13.70
N ILE A 261 7.33 -1.53 -13.27
CA ILE A 261 6.84 -2.18 -12.05
C ILE A 261 8.05 -2.40 -11.14
N GLY A 262 8.03 -1.80 -9.96
CA GLY A 262 8.97 -2.09 -8.90
C GLY A 262 8.50 -3.29 -8.07
N TYR A 263 9.43 -4.06 -7.53
CA TYR A 263 9.16 -5.23 -6.69
C TYR A 263 10.38 -5.62 -5.88
N HIS A 264 10.22 -6.54 -4.93
CA HIS A 264 11.36 -7.10 -4.20
C HIS A 264 11.13 -8.55 -3.80
N GLY A 265 12.17 -9.17 -3.24
CA GLY A 265 12.13 -10.60 -2.95
C GLY A 265 13.41 -11.19 -2.40
N ARG A 266 13.50 -12.51 -2.49
CA ARG A 266 14.67 -13.31 -2.17
C ARG A 266 14.93 -14.32 -3.28
N TYR A 267 16.18 -14.46 -3.67
CA TYR A 267 16.65 -15.55 -4.51
C TYR A 267 16.61 -16.88 -3.75
N ALA A 268 16.75 -17.99 -4.46
CA ALA A 268 16.70 -19.33 -3.88
C ALA A 268 17.80 -19.60 -2.83
N ASP A 269 18.93 -18.90 -2.92
CA ASP A 269 20.03 -18.96 -1.94
C ASP A 269 19.76 -18.12 -0.66
N GLY A 270 18.63 -17.41 -0.63
CA GLY A 270 18.21 -16.54 0.47
C GLY A 270 18.69 -15.09 0.37
N THR A 271 19.50 -14.74 -0.64
CA THR A 271 19.93 -13.37 -0.91
C THR A 271 18.73 -12.50 -1.26
N GLY A 272 18.62 -11.32 -0.64
CA GLY A 272 17.53 -10.38 -0.89
C GLY A 272 17.79 -9.61 -2.17
N PHE A 273 16.72 -9.20 -2.84
CA PHE A 273 16.81 -8.28 -3.97
C PHE A 273 15.63 -7.32 -3.98
N PHE A 274 15.83 -6.15 -4.58
CA PHE A 274 14.76 -5.31 -5.07
C PHE A 274 15.09 -4.86 -6.49
N GLY A 275 14.09 -4.49 -7.26
CA GLY A 275 14.29 -4.23 -8.67
C GLY A 275 13.07 -3.67 -9.36
N HIS A 276 13.18 -3.55 -10.67
CA HIS A 276 12.10 -3.14 -11.54
C HIS A 276 12.13 -3.89 -12.87
N ILE A 277 10.97 -3.95 -13.52
CA ILE A 277 10.76 -4.58 -14.81
C ILE A 277 9.65 -3.81 -15.55
N ARG A 278 9.69 -3.78 -16.89
CA ARG A 278 8.56 -3.26 -17.67
C ARG A 278 7.36 -4.20 -17.54
N TYR A 279 6.15 -3.64 -17.68
CA TYR A 279 4.91 -4.41 -17.65
C TYR A 279 4.85 -5.56 -18.68
N ASP A 280 5.57 -5.44 -19.79
CA ASP A 280 5.68 -6.46 -20.84
C ASP A 280 6.72 -7.57 -20.53
N ASN A 281 7.19 -7.64 -19.27
CA ASN A 281 8.20 -8.58 -18.79
C ASN A 281 9.57 -8.42 -19.48
N THR A 282 9.92 -7.20 -19.92
CA THR A 282 11.24 -6.88 -20.49
C THR A 282 12.03 -5.90 -19.62
N GLY A 283 13.34 -5.81 -19.87
CA GLY A 283 14.19 -4.80 -19.22
C GLY A 283 14.37 -4.98 -17.71
N ARG A 284 14.32 -6.23 -17.22
CA ARG A 284 14.49 -6.56 -15.80
C ARG A 284 15.84 -6.09 -15.26
N ILE A 285 15.82 -5.33 -14.17
CA ILE A 285 17.00 -4.95 -13.38
C ILE A 285 16.71 -5.28 -11.91
N GLU A 286 17.57 -6.06 -11.29
CA GLU A 286 17.49 -6.42 -9.87
C GLU A 286 18.85 -6.13 -9.21
N VAL A 287 18.79 -5.60 -7.99
CA VAL A 287 19.97 -5.33 -7.17
C VAL A 287 19.88 -6.18 -5.91
N ALA A 288 20.91 -6.99 -5.71
CA ALA A 288 21.03 -7.85 -4.55
C ALA A 288 21.47 -7.04 -3.32
N PHE A 289 21.00 -7.44 -2.15
CA PHE A 289 21.43 -6.88 -0.87
C PHE A 289 21.41 -7.96 0.24
N ASP A 290 22.17 -7.73 1.31
CA ASP A 290 22.25 -8.69 2.41
C ASP A 290 21.02 -8.55 3.32
N VAL A 291 20.15 -9.57 3.30
CA VAL A 291 18.94 -9.64 4.13
C VAL A 291 19.21 -9.60 5.62
N LYS A 292 20.44 -9.88 6.07
CA LYS A 292 20.83 -9.71 7.49
C LYS A 292 20.74 -8.25 7.94
N GLN A 293 20.68 -7.30 7.00
CA GLN A 293 20.39 -5.90 7.29
C GLN A 293 18.94 -5.71 7.78
N PHE A 294 18.00 -6.59 7.39
CA PHE A 294 16.68 -6.66 8.02
C PHE A 294 16.78 -7.34 9.38
N LYS A 295 16.89 -6.56 10.46
CA LYS A 295 16.72 -7.11 11.82
C LYS A 295 15.31 -7.70 12.04
N SER A 296 14.32 -7.31 11.24
CA SER A 296 12.89 -7.66 11.38
C SER A 296 12.36 -8.70 10.38
N GLY A 297 13.13 -9.05 9.33
CA GLY A 297 12.70 -10.00 8.28
C GLY A 297 11.53 -9.57 7.41
N HIS A 298 11.02 -8.34 7.59
CA HIS A 298 9.92 -7.73 6.85
C HIS A 298 10.38 -6.37 6.34
N GLY A 299 10.04 -6.04 5.10
CA GLY A 299 10.26 -4.74 4.50
C GLY A 299 9.44 -4.56 3.23
N HIS A 300 9.14 -3.32 2.89
CA HIS A 300 8.56 -2.82 1.67
C HIS A 300 9.56 -1.91 1.00
N PHE A 301 9.49 -1.89 -0.32
CA PHE A 301 10.19 -0.94 -1.15
C PHE A 301 9.14 -0.19 -1.96
N TYR A 302 9.38 1.09 -2.20
CA TYR A 302 8.55 1.91 -3.08
C TYR A 302 9.41 2.94 -3.81
N SER A 303 9.05 3.27 -5.04
CA SER A 303 9.62 4.39 -5.78
C SER A 303 8.60 4.93 -6.78
N ASN A 304 8.74 6.21 -7.14
CA ASN A 304 7.99 6.78 -8.27
C ASN A 304 8.69 6.50 -9.61
N ASP A 305 10.00 6.27 -9.59
CA ASP A 305 10.82 6.08 -10.77
C ASP A 305 12.02 5.17 -10.47
N LEU A 306 12.98 5.11 -11.41
CA LEU A 306 14.20 4.32 -11.26
C LEU A 306 15.28 5.02 -10.41
N GLN A 307 15.11 6.28 -10.04
CA GLN A 307 16.20 7.10 -9.51
C GLN A 307 16.37 6.91 -8.01
N VAL A 308 15.28 6.94 -7.25
CA VAL A 308 15.32 6.83 -5.79
C VAL A 308 14.25 5.87 -5.28
N VAL A 309 14.67 4.91 -4.48
CA VAL A 309 13.80 3.94 -3.80
C VAL A 309 13.79 4.25 -2.31
N VAL A 310 12.60 4.21 -1.69
CA VAL A 310 12.43 4.24 -0.25
C VAL A 310 12.12 2.84 0.28
N SER A 311 12.67 2.51 1.45
CA SER A 311 12.40 1.26 2.14
C SER A 311 12.19 1.45 3.64
N ASP A 312 11.58 0.45 4.29
CA ASP A 312 11.49 0.31 5.75
C ASP A 312 12.38 -0.85 6.25
N VAL A 313 13.63 -0.90 5.78
CA VAL A 313 14.57 -1.98 6.12
C VAL A 313 15.06 -1.79 7.56
N GLY A 314 14.66 -2.72 8.44
CA GLY A 314 15.13 -2.72 9.82
C GLY A 314 14.35 -1.72 10.69
N PRO A 315 15.02 -0.83 11.46
CA PRO A 315 14.35 0.19 12.28
C PRO A 315 14.22 1.57 11.60
N THR A 316 14.61 1.69 10.33
CA THR A 316 14.78 2.98 9.63
C THR A 316 13.98 3.05 8.35
N VAL A 317 13.57 4.27 8.00
CA VAL A 317 13.19 4.62 6.63
C VAL A 317 14.48 4.98 5.91
N ASP A 318 14.73 4.35 4.76
CA ASP A 318 16.01 4.43 4.06
C ASP A 318 15.81 4.78 2.59
N LEU A 319 16.82 5.41 2.00
CA LEU A 319 16.85 5.79 0.60
C LEU A 319 17.99 5.07 -0.13
N TRP A 320 17.69 4.64 -1.34
CA TRP A 320 18.63 4.01 -2.27
C TRP A 320 18.63 4.80 -3.57
N ARG A 321 19.80 5.13 -4.13
CA ARG A 321 19.90 5.99 -5.33
C ARG A 321 20.59 5.27 -6.49
N TRP A 322 19.94 5.24 -7.63
CA TRP A 322 20.50 4.68 -8.86
C TRP A 322 21.72 5.48 -9.33
N ASN A 323 22.82 4.77 -9.62
CA ASN A 323 24.07 5.36 -10.09
C ASN A 323 24.38 5.07 -11.57
N GLY A 324 23.43 4.45 -12.31
CA GLY A 324 23.62 4.01 -13.69
C GLY A 324 23.99 2.53 -13.85
N GLN A 325 24.27 1.83 -12.75
CA GLN A 325 24.61 0.39 -12.73
C GLN A 325 23.83 -0.36 -11.64
N ASP A 326 23.77 0.21 -10.44
CA ASP A 326 23.05 -0.31 -9.28
C ASP A 326 22.55 0.85 -8.40
N TYR A 327 22.08 0.56 -7.19
CA TYR A 327 21.55 1.53 -6.24
C TYR A 327 22.55 2.00 -5.16
N GLY A 328 23.81 1.57 -5.24
CA GLY A 328 24.85 1.92 -4.28
C GLY A 328 24.53 1.57 -2.83
N GLU A 329 25.12 2.31 -1.89
CA GLU A 329 24.86 2.16 -0.46
C GLU A 329 23.64 2.98 -0.03
N ALA A 330 22.76 2.37 0.76
CA ALA A 330 21.61 3.02 1.35
C ALA A 330 22.01 4.15 2.33
N ARG A 331 21.14 5.15 2.40
CA ARG A 331 21.23 6.29 3.32
C ARG A 331 20.01 6.29 4.23
N ALA A 332 20.21 6.45 5.54
CA ALA A 332 19.09 6.49 6.48
C ALA A 332 18.42 7.87 6.45
N LEU A 333 17.11 7.92 6.18
CA LEU A 333 16.31 9.14 6.24
C LEU A 333 15.95 9.47 7.69
N CYS A 334 15.31 8.54 8.38
CA CYS A 334 14.97 8.65 9.80
C CYS A 334 14.71 7.28 10.43
N SER A 335 14.62 7.20 11.75
CA SER A 335 14.18 6.01 12.47
C SER A 335 12.65 5.92 12.42
N HIS A 336 12.10 4.76 12.03
CA HIS A 336 10.67 4.50 12.21
C HIS A 336 10.38 3.71 13.50
N ASP A 337 11.28 2.82 13.94
CA ASP A 337 11.16 2.02 15.18
C ASP A 337 9.74 1.41 15.40
N SER A 338 9.11 0.93 14.34
CA SER A 338 7.75 0.38 14.37
C SER A 338 7.78 -1.06 14.86
N SER A 339 6.74 -1.48 15.56
CA SER A 339 6.60 -2.85 16.06
C SER A 339 6.17 -3.86 14.99
N PHE A 340 5.60 -3.40 13.87
CA PHE A 340 5.00 -4.23 12.81
C PHE A 340 3.93 -5.22 13.31
N LYS A 341 3.28 -4.93 14.45
CA LYS A 341 2.39 -5.89 15.11
C LYS A 341 1.11 -6.21 14.32
N THR A 342 0.60 -5.26 13.54
CA THR A 342 -0.58 -5.40 12.68
C THR A 342 -0.33 -4.74 11.34
N GLN A 343 -1.12 -5.07 10.31
CA GLN A 343 -1.00 -4.42 9.01
C GLN A 343 -1.16 -2.90 9.07
N GLN A 344 -2.01 -2.41 9.97
CA GLN A 344 -2.21 -0.99 10.20
C GLN A 344 -0.99 -0.30 10.84
N GLN A 345 -0.05 -1.05 11.43
CA GLN A 345 1.17 -0.53 12.04
C GLN A 345 2.42 -0.78 11.18
N HIS A 346 2.27 -1.41 10.02
CA HIS A 346 3.35 -1.50 9.04
C HIS A 346 3.74 -0.10 8.56
N VAL A 347 5.03 0.10 8.32
CA VAL A 347 5.60 1.43 8.04
C VAL A 347 5.12 1.94 6.69
N HIS A 348 5.19 1.08 5.66
CA HIS A 348 4.68 1.36 4.32
C HIS A 348 5.18 2.71 3.80
N PRO A 349 6.50 2.98 3.81
CA PRO A 349 6.99 4.29 3.44
C PRO A 349 6.68 4.55 1.96
N ARG A 350 6.18 5.75 1.67
CA ARG A 350 5.76 6.12 0.33
C ARG A 350 6.11 7.57 0.02
N PHE A 351 6.63 7.79 -1.18
CA PHE A 351 6.80 9.16 -1.70
C PHE A 351 5.45 9.81 -2.02
N ASN A 352 5.41 11.13 -1.87
CA ASN A 352 4.45 11.97 -2.60
C ASN A 352 4.77 11.93 -4.12
N VAL A 353 3.89 12.46 -4.97
CA VAL A 353 4.05 12.50 -6.43
C VAL A 353 5.37 13.17 -6.84
N ALA A 354 5.75 14.26 -6.17
CA ALA A 354 6.98 14.99 -6.49
C ALA A 354 8.27 14.29 -6.03
N GLY A 355 8.20 13.22 -5.23
CA GLY A 355 9.37 12.55 -4.64
C GLY A 355 10.09 13.37 -3.56
N SER A 356 9.51 14.48 -3.11
CA SER A 356 10.10 15.41 -2.15
C SER A 356 9.75 15.12 -0.70
N GLN A 357 8.77 14.25 -0.44
CA GLN A 357 8.31 13.89 0.90
C GLN A 357 8.04 12.39 0.99
N VAL A 358 8.28 11.80 2.16
CA VAL A 358 7.91 10.42 2.49
C VAL A 358 6.90 10.41 3.63
N VAL A 359 5.74 9.79 3.41
CA VAL A 359 4.79 9.44 4.47
C VAL A 359 5.07 8.03 4.97
N PHE A 360 4.91 7.80 6.27
CA PHE A 360 4.96 6.46 6.84
C PHE A 360 4.13 6.35 8.12
N THR A 361 3.85 5.11 8.55
CA THR A 361 3.20 4.84 9.85
C THR A 361 4.24 4.32 10.85
N SER A 362 4.12 4.72 12.11
CA SER A 362 4.88 4.08 13.19
C SER A 362 4.11 4.10 14.50
N ASP A 363 4.27 3.06 15.30
CA ASP A 363 3.76 2.98 16.66
C ASP A 363 4.83 3.19 17.75
N VAL A 364 5.97 3.80 17.41
CA VAL A 364 7.07 4.12 18.35
C VAL A 364 6.60 4.92 19.58
N SER A 365 5.53 5.70 19.45
CA SER A 365 4.92 6.48 20.55
C SER A 365 3.85 5.71 21.34
N GLY A 366 3.66 4.43 21.07
CA GLY A 366 2.70 3.52 21.72
C GLY A 366 1.40 3.30 20.94
N TYR A 367 0.98 4.26 20.12
CA TYR A 367 -0.11 4.11 19.15
C TYR A 367 0.42 4.32 17.74
N GLY A 368 -0.20 3.66 16.76
CA GLY A 368 0.08 3.93 15.35
C GLY A 368 -0.20 5.40 15.04
N ASN A 369 0.76 6.08 14.43
CA ASN A 369 0.65 7.47 14.02
C ASN A 369 1.21 7.65 12.62
N VAL A 370 0.71 8.67 11.92
CA VAL A 370 1.19 9.06 10.59
C VAL A 370 2.31 10.08 10.75
N TYR A 371 3.42 9.85 10.07
CA TYR A 371 4.60 10.71 10.04
C TYR A 371 4.88 11.15 8.61
N LEU A 372 5.48 12.33 8.45
CA LEU A 372 5.85 12.91 7.16
C LEU A 372 7.22 13.56 7.28
N VAL A 373 8.12 13.21 6.36
CA VAL A 373 9.50 13.70 6.32
C VAL A 373 9.78 14.31 4.96
N ASP A 374 10.40 15.48 4.93
CA ASP A 374 10.92 16.07 3.70
C ASP A 374 12.21 15.34 3.31
N VAL A 375 12.36 15.00 2.03
CA VAL A 375 13.54 14.30 1.51
C VAL A 375 14.66 15.33 1.27
N PRO A 376 15.75 15.32 2.06
CA PRO A 376 16.86 16.24 1.85
C PRO A 376 17.73 15.77 0.67
N ASP A 377 18.82 16.49 0.41
CA ASP A 377 19.84 16.02 -0.52
C ASP A 377 20.37 14.65 -0.08
N PHE A 378 20.36 13.68 -0.99
CA PHE A 378 20.70 12.28 -0.69
C PHE A 378 22.10 12.13 -0.09
N ASP A 379 23.07 12.91 -0.58
CA ASP A 379 24.45 12.83 -0.11
C ASP A 379 24.68 13.52 1.25
N SER A 380 23.69 14.26 1.76
CA SER A 380 23.72 14.83 3.11
C SER A 380 23.32 13.85 4.21
N LEU A 381 22.65 12.75 3.85
CA LEU A 381 22.20 11.74 4.79
C LEU A 381 23.35 10.82 5.25
N PRO A 382 23.30 10.26 6.47
CA PRO A 382 24.29 9.29 6.90
C PRO A 382 24.12 7.95 6.18
N LEU A 383 25.22 7.20 6.04
CA LEU A 383 25.19 5.80 5.60
C LEU A 383 24.29 4.97 6.54
N LEU A 384 23.40 4.16 5.96
CA LEU A 384 22.56 3.24 6.74
C LEU A 384 23.41 2.31 7.60
N THR A 385 24.52 1.81 7.05
CA THR A 385 25.43 0.90 7.75
C THR A 385 26.09 1.53 8.98
N ASP A 386 26.22 2.85 9.04
CA ASP A 386 26.77 3.55 10.20
C ASP A 386 25.68 3.81 11.25
N VAL A 387 24.46 4.15 10.82
CA VAL A 387 23.29 4.30 11.69
C VAL A 387 22.90 2.98 12.36
N LEU A 388 23.06 1.83 11.70
CA LEU A 388 22.70 0.52 12.26
C LEU A 388 23.73 -0.06 13.24
N LYS A 389 24.95 0.50 13.28
CA LYS A 389 26.04 0.11 14.20
C LYS A 389 26.03 0.92 15.51
N ALA A 390 25.55 2.16 15.45
CA ALA A 390 25.34 3.03 16.61
C ALA A 390 24.21 2.49 17.49
#